data_AF-A0A8H5GKT0-F1
#
_entry.id   AF-A0A8H5GKT0-F1
#
_cell.length_a   1.000
_cell.length_b   1.000
_cell.length_c   1.000
_cell.angle_alpha   90.00
_cell.angle_beta   90.00
_cell.angle_gamma   90.00
#
_symmetry.space_group_name_H-M   'P 1'
#
loop_
_entity.id
_entity.type
_entity.pdbx_description
1 polymer ?
#
loop_
_entity_poly.entity_id
_entity_poly.type
_entity_poly.pdbx_seq_one_letter_code
_entity_poly.pdbx_strand_id
1 'polypeptide(L)'
;MTYDQRHVDEESPLLTNRNVNVKSRKATPLPKVQILVLLLLQICEPITSQSIYPYINQLVSELDITGGDERKVGYYAGLIESLFFVTEALTVLQWSRASDKIGRKPVLVIGLTGSMISMLCFGLSRTFWALVISRCLTGLLNGNIGVMKSVMGDLTDQSNRAESFGLLPVVWAFGGTIGPLLGGTFAKPAEKWPQVFTSQFWKDYPYFLPCLLPSIYVFFGLLLTIFVFRESLTWKSRSTISRPSSSSTASSLSATPNSDKEDKPLPLRSLFIYPVMISISNYVALAFLHAAFSALFPLFMSMPLEIGGLNFPPSTIGYIMGSYGAATGIFQFFFFSKIVRYLGERRVVLNGIMALPIMFALCPIMSLVGKNYGINFIIWIAIALITILGILMDMSFGAVFMYITASAPNKRSLGATNGLSQTSVSTARAIGPAMSTSLFSLSVQEQWLGGYAVFALFSCLSILALLIAVRLPAEMWEEEEEEYEGSES
;
A
#
# COMPACT_ATOMS: atom_id res chain seq x y z
N MET A 1 -36.60 -54.36 -23.53
CA MET A 1 -35.20 -54.35 -23.96
C MET A 1 -34.82 -52.91 -24.24
N THR A 2 -34.02 -52.29 -23.37
CA THR A 2 -32.74 -51.64 -23.72
C THR A 2 -32.07 -51.20 -22.41
N TYR A 3 -30.80 -51.55 -22.32
CA TYR A 3 -29.86 -51.34 -21.23
C TYR A 3 -29.49 -49.85 -21.08
N ASP A 4 -29.12 -49.43 -19.86
CA ASP A 4 -27.81 -48.79 -19.70
C ASP A 4 -27.22 -49.09 -18.31
N GLN A 5 -26.03 -49.70 -18.33
CA GLN A 5 -25.24 -50.16 -17.19
C GLN A 5 -24.40 -49.01 -16.65
N ARG A 6 -24.56 -48.63 -15.39
CA ARG A 6 -23.52 -47.87 -14.67
C ARG A 6 -22.60 -48.86 -13.98
N HIS A 7 -21.40 -48.99 -14.52
CA HIS A 7 -20.25 -49.60 -13.85
C HIS A 7 -20.06 -48.91 -12.50
N VAL A 8 -20.23 -49.67 -11.42
CA VAL A 8 -19.78 -49.29 -10.08
C VAL A 8 -18.37 -49.86 -9.96
N ASP A 9 -17.38 -48.97 -9.85
CA ASP A 9 -15.97 -49.33 -9.74
C ASP A 9 -15.61 -49.54 -8.26
N GLU A 10 -15.03 -50.70 -7.93
CA GLU A 10 -14.75 -51.14 -6.55
C GLU A 10 -13.60 -50.38 -5.87
N GLU A 11 -12.90 -49.48 -6.58
CA GLU A 11 -11.83 -48.62 -6.04
C GLU A 11 -12.31 -47.24 -5.56
N SER A 12 -13.62 -46.97 -5.61
CA SER A 12 -14.18 -45.72 -5.11
C SER A 12 -14.27 -45.79 -3.57
N PRO A 13 -13.55 -44.95 -2.78
CA PRO A 13 -13.75 -44.93 -1.34
C PRO A 13 -15.21 -44.55 -1.06
N LEU A 14 -15.93 -45.44 -0.36
CA LEU A 14 -17.30 -45.29 0.11
C LEU A 14 -17.39 -44.16 1.14
N LEU A 15 -17.23 -42.91 0.70
CA LEU A 15 -17.76 -41.78 1.42
C LEU A 15 -19.27 -41.86 1.29
N THR A 16 -19.84 -42.58 2.26
CA THR A 16 -21.25 -42.55 2.58
C THR A 16 -21.68 -41.09 2.52
N ASN A 17 -22.70 -40.79 1.70
CA ASN A 17 -23.42 -39.53 1.66
C ASN A 17 -24.02 -39.24 3.04
N ARG A 18 -23.18 -38.93 4.02
CA ARG A 18 -23.58 -38.25 5.22
C ARG A 18 -23.71 -36.82 4.73
N ASN A 19 -24.96 -36.41 4.50
CA ASN A 19 -25.33 -35.01 4.44
C ASN A 19 -24.84 -34.36 5.73
N VAL A 20 -23.55 -34.04 5.81
CA VAL A 20 -23.02 -33.07 6.75
C VAL A 20 -23.63 -31.79 6.24
N ASN A 21 -24.75 -31.46 6.85
CA ASN A 21 -25.37 -30.17 6.75
C ASN A 21 -24.33 -29.22 7.35
N VAL A 22 -23.33 -28.82 6.54
CA VAL A 22 -22.39 -27.74 6.84
C VAL A 22 -23.30 -26.53 6.95
N LYS A 23 -23.83 -26.30 8.15
CA LYS A 23 -24.55 -25.09 8.48
C LYS A 23 -23.58 -23.98 8.13
N SER A 24 -23.81 -23.33 6.99
CA SER A 24 -23.16 -22.08 6.62
C SER A 24 -23.19 -21.21 7.87
N ARG A 25 -22.01 -21.06 8.48
CA ARG A 25 -21.87 -20.42 9.79
C ARG A 25 -22.34 -18.99 9.58
N LYS A 26 -23.50 -18.62 10.14
CA LYS A 26 -24.08 -17.29 9.94
C LYS A 26 -23.02 -16.25 10.30
N ALA A 27 -22.68 -15.38 9.36
CA ALA A 27 -21.62 -14.39 9.54
C ALA A 27 -21.90 -13.55 10.79
N THR A 28 -20.90 -13.42 11.67
CA THR A 28 -21.02 -12.56 12.85
C THR A 28 -21.18 -11.10 12.39
N PRO A 29 -22.15 -10.35 12.98
CA PRO A 29 -22.41 -8.98 12.56
C PRO A 29 -21.20 -8.10 12.89
N LEU A 30 -20.63 -7.46 11.88
CA LEU A 30 -19.50 -6.55 12.02
C LEU A 30 -19.88 -5.31 12.84
N PRO A 31 -18.97 -4.78 13.69
CA PRO A 31 -19.17 -3.49 14.38
C PRO A 31 -19.05 -2.33 13.37
N LYS A 32 -20.12 -2.10 12.60
CA LYS A 32 -20.16 -1.17 11.45
C LYS A 32 -19.61 0.22 11.76
N VAL A 33 -19.91 0.76 12.95
CA VAL A 33 -19.42 2.09 13.37
C VAL A 33 -17.91 2.10 13.57
N GLN A 34 -17.33 1.08 14.22
CA GLN A 34 -15.88 1.03 14.43
C GLN A 34 -15.12 0.81 13.13
N ILE A 35 -15.65 -0.02 12.24
CA ILE A 35 -15.05 -0.23 10.91
C ILE A 35 -15.13 1.05 10.08
N LEU A 36 -16.28 1.74 10.06
CA LEU A 36 -16.40 3.02 9.37
C LEU A 36 -15.38 4.04 9.89
N VAL A 37 -15.24 4.16 11.22
CA VAL A 37 -14.23 5.04 11.81
C VAL A 37 -12.83 4.61 11.37
N LEU A 38 -12.50 3.33 11.45
CA LEU A 38 -11.20 2.80 11.03
C LEU A 38 -10.89 3.12 9.56
N LEU A 39 -11.87 2.97 8.66
CA LEU A 39 -11.71 3.30 7.24
C LEU A 39 -11.49 4.81 7.03
N LEU A 40 -12.21 5.67 7.76
CA LEU A 40 -12.02 7.12 7.70
C LEU A 40 -10.62 7.54 8.19
N LEU A 41 -10.13 6.90 9.25
CA LEU A 41 -8.75 7.10 9.74
C LEU A 41 -7.73 6.64 8.71
N GLN A 42 -8.00 5.52 8.04
CA GLN A 42 -7.09 4.95 7.07
C GLN A 42 -6.95 5.80 5.80
N ILE A 43 -7.92 6.67 5.48
CA ILE A 43 -7.81 7.65 4.38
C ILE A 43 -6.77 8.74 4.68
N CYS A 44 -6.49 9.05 5.96
CA CYS A 44 -5.60 10.16 6.33
C CYS A 44 -4.22 10.03 5.70
N GLU A 45 -3.68 8.82 5.72
CA GLU A 45 -2.35 8.51 5.27
C GLU A 45 -2.15 8.63 3.74
N PRO A 46 -2.92 7.95 2.87
CA PRO A 46 -2.80 8.12 1.43
C PRO A 46 -3.03 9.56 0.99
N ILE A 47 -3.94 10.31 1.63
CA ILE A 47 -4.09 11.75 1.35
C ILE A 47 -2.79 12.51 1.67
N THR A 48 -2.22 12.33 2.85
CA THR A 48 -0.99 13.05 3.26
C THR A 48 0.26 12.62 2.50
N SER A 49 0.38 11.37 2.08
CA SER A 49 1.53 10.89 1.33
C SER A 49 1.45 11.30 -0.14
N GLN A 50 0.26 11.19 -0.74
CA GLN A 50 0.11 11.42 -2.18
C GLN A 50 -0.09 12.88 -2.57
N SER A 51 -0.46 13.76 -1.63
CA SER A 51 -0.68 15.18 -1.96
C SER A 51 0.54 15.90 -2.49
N ILE A 52 1.75 15.36 -2.28
CA ILE A 52 3.00 16.06 -2.59
C ILE A 52 3.51 15.80 -4.00
N TYR A 53 3.21 14.64 -4.58
CA TYR A 53 3.71 14.24 -5.90
C TYR A 53 3.45 15.27 -7.02
N PRO A 54 2.30 15.97 -7.08
CA PRO A 54 2.04 16.92 -8.16
C PRO A 54 2.96 18.15 -8.14
N TYR A 55 3.48 18.55 -6.98
CA TYR A 55 4.20 19.82 -6.84
C TYR A 55 5.62 19.67 -6.30
N ILE A 56 6.04 18.50 -5.82
CA ILE A 56 7.37 18.32 -5.22
C ILE A 56 8.52 18.70 -6.15
N ASN A 57 8.41 18.34 -7.43
CA ASN A 57 9.43 18.65 -8.42
C ASN A 57 9.58 20.17 -8.59
N GLN A 58 8.46 20.89 -8.65
CA GLN A 58 8.48 22.36 -8.73
C GLN A 58 8.95 23.02 -7.42
N LEU A 59 8.54 22.50 -6.27
CA LEU A 59 9.03 22.96 -4.97
C LEU A 59 10.56 22.82 -4.88
N VAL A 60 11.11 21.70 -5.34
CA VAL A 60 12.57 21.47 -5.35
C VAL A 60 13.28 22.35 -6.36
N SER A 61 12.70 22.63 -7.53
CA SER A 61 13.32 23.52 -8.52
C SER A 61 13.38 24.98 -8.06
N GLU A 62 12.42 25.41 -7.24
CA GLU A 62 12.36 26.77 -6.68
C GLU A 62 13.28 26.99 -5.47
N LEU A 63 13.78 25.92 -4.86
CA LEU A 63 14.77 26.01 -3.80
C LEU A 63 16.17 26.22 -4.37
N ASP A 64 16.97 27.05 -3.69
CA ASP A 64 18.34 27.41 -4.09
C ASP A 64 19.38 26.26 -3.97
N ILE A 65 18.92 25.01 -3.92
CA ILE A 65 19.78 23.82 -3.78
C ILE A 65 20.24 23.23 -5.10
N THR A 66 19.49 23.48 -6.18
CA THR A 66 19.84 23.01 -7.52
C THR A 66 20.77 23.97 -8.23
N GLY A 67 20.92 25.21 -7.72
CA GLY A 67 21.65 26.29 -8.40
C GLY A 67 21.08 26.61 -9.79
N GLY A 68 19.78 26.35 -9.99
CA GLY A 68 19.11 26.49 -11.29
C GLY A 68 19.24 25.28 -12.22
N ASP A 69 19.92 24.21 -11.81
CA ASP A 69 20.05 22.99 -12.62
C ASP A 69 18.81 22.09 -12.47
N GLU A 70 17.87 22.22 -13.40
CA GLU A 70 16.65 21.42 -13.45
C GLU A 70 16.92 19.91 -13.55
N ARG A 71 18.09 19.49 -14.04
CA ARG A 71 18.45 18.08 -14.13
C ARG A 71 18.65 17.44 -12.75
N LYS A 72 19.00 18.22 -11.72
CA LYS A 72 19.20 17.73 -10.35
C LYS A 72 17.91 17.66 -9.52
N VAL A 73 16.81 18.24 -10.02
CA VAL A 73 15.52 18.27 -9.32
C VAL A 73 15.05 16.85 -9.00
N GLY A 74 15.17 15.92 -9.95
CA GLY A 74 14.79 14.52 -9.76
C GLY A 74 15.49 13.85 -8.58
N TYR A 75 16.80 14.07 -8.43
CA TYR A 75 17.58 13.51 -7.31
C TYR A 75 17.02 13.93 -5.95
N TYR A 76 16.80 15.23 -5.76
CA TYR A 76 16.33 15.76 -4.47
C TYR A 76 14.85 15.46 -4.21
N ALA A 77 13.99 15.46 -5.24
CA ALA A 77 12.59 15.07 -5.13
C ALA A 77 12.45 13.60 -4.70
N GLY A 78 13.17 12.70 -5.36
CA GLY A 78 13.19 11.28 -4.99
C GLY A 78 13.75 11.04 -3.59
N LEU A 79 14.76 11.80 -3.15
CA LEU A 79 15.26 11.71 -1.78
C LEU A 79 14.17 12.06 -0.76
N ILE A 80 13.44 13.17 -0.98
CA ILE A 80 12.33 13.60 -0.11
C ILE A 80 11.25 12.53 -0.01
N GLU A 81 10.88 11.90 -1.12
CA GLU A 81 9.89 10.82 -1.16
C GLU A 81 10.38 9.56 -0.46
N SER A 82 11.63 9.17 -0.70
CA SER A 82 12.25 7.99 -0.09
C SER A 82 12.41 8.10 1.42
N LEU A 83 12.76 9.29 1.95
CA LEU A 83 12.98 9.49 3.40
C LEU A 83 11.76 9.14 4.26
N PHE A 84 10.56 9.39 3.75
CA PHE A 84 9.32 8.98 4.41
C PHE A 84 9.26 7.46 4.58
N PHE A 85 9.48 6.69 3.50
CA PHE A 85 9.42 5.23 3.55
C PHE A 85 10.62 4.61 4.31
N VAL A 86 11.81 5.23 4.27
CA VAL A 86 12.97 4.77 5.06
C VAL A 86 12.64 4.84 6.55
N THR A 87 12.14 5.98 7.02
CA THR A 87 11.83 6.17 8.44
C THR A 87 10.61 5.36 8.88
N GLU A 88 9.62 5.18 8.01
CA GLU A 88 8.50 4.25 8.22
C GLU A 88 8.99 2.81 8.38
N ALA A 89 9.83 2.31 7.46
CA ALA A 89 10.35 0.95 7.51
C ALA A 89 11.11 0.65 8.81
N LEU A 90 11.82 1.66 9.34
CA LEU A 90 12.57 1.54 10.60
C LEU A 90 11.68 1.55 11.86
N THR A 91 10.45 2.08 11.78
CA THR A 91 9.60 2.32 12.97
C THR A 91 8.28 1.56 12.98
N VAL A 92 7.79 1.10 11.82
CA VAL A 92 6.47 0.47 11.69
C VAL A 92 6.30 -0.76 12.58
N LEU A 93 7.34 -1.59 12.71
CA LEU A 93 7.32 -2.78 13.57
C LEU A 93 7.31 -2.40 15.06
N GLN A 94 8.01 -1.35 15.42
CA GLN A 94 8.13 -0.83 16.78
C GLN A 94 6.79 -0.25 17.22
N TRP A 95 6.13 0.53 16.37
CA TRP A 95 4.78 1.04 16.63
C TRP A 95 3.73 -0.07 16.69
N SER A 96 3.82 -1.08 15.81
CA SER A 96 2.93 -2.24 15.85
C SER A 96 3.06 -2.97 17.20
N ARG A 97 4.29 -3.26 17.65
CA ARG A 97 4.56 -3.89 18.95
C ARG A 97 4.21 -3.00 20.14
N ALA A 98 4.44 -1.70 20.03
CA ALA A 98 4.06 -0.74 21.07
C ALA A 98 2.53 -0.71 21.24
N SER A 99 1.78 -0.77 20.13
CA SER A 99 0.32 -0.80 20.17
C SER A 99 -0.24 -2.08 20.80
N ASP A 100 0.47 -3.22 20.70
CA ASP A 100 0.10 -4.44 21.43
C ASP A 100 0.21 -4.31 22.96
N LYS A 101 1.09 -3.42 23.44
CA LYS A 101 1.37 -3.23 24.88
C LYS A 101 0.59 -2.05 25.49
N ILE A 102 0.54 -0.94 24.76
CA ILE A 102 -0.01 0.34 25.23
C ILE A 102 -1.50 0.47 24.88
N GLY A 103 -1.98 -0.30 23.90
CA GLY A 103 -3.29 -0.13 23.28
C GLY A 103 -3.17 0.47 21.88
N ARG A 104 -4.17 0.20 21.03
CA ARG A 104 -4.23 0.70 19.65
C ARG A 104 -4.55 2.20 19.62
N LYS A 105 -5.47 2.66 20.47
CA LYS A 105 -5.96 4.05 20.45
C LYS A 105 -4.86 5.08 20.75
N PRO A 106 -4.03 4.94 21.81
CA PRO A 106 -2.97 5.92 22.09
C PRO A 106 -1.94 6.02 20.97
N VAL A 107 -1.59 4.90 20.34
CA VAL A 107 -0.63 4.87 19.24
C VAL A 107 -1.18 5.59 18.00
N LEU A 108 -2.45 5.35 17.64
CA LEU A 108 -3.10 6.06 16.53
C LEU A 108 -3.16 7.58 16.77
N VAL A 109 -3.46 8.01 18.01
CA VAL A 109 -3.49 9.43 18.37
C VAL A 109 -2.12 10.09 18.20
N ILE A 110 -1.05 9.43 18.67
CA ILE A 110 0.33 9.94 18.51
C ILE A 110 0.70 10.03 17.04
N GLY A 111 0.42 8.98 16.26
CA GLY A 111 0.76 8.95 14.84
C GLY A 111 0.01 9.99 14.01
N LEU A 112 -1.30 10.14 14.21
CA LEU A 112 -2.10 11.16 13.52
C LEU A 112 -1.66 12.59 13.90
N THR A 113 -1.36 12.83 15.17
CA THR A 113 -0.85 14.13 15.62
C THR A 113 0.51 14.44 14.98
N GLY A 114 1.39 13.45 14.95
CA GLY A 114 2.69 13.52 14.30
C GLY A 114 2.61 13.85 12.82
N SER A 115 1.76 13.14 12.08
CA SER A 115 1.54 13.37 10.65
C SER A 115 0.97 14.76 10.37
N MET A 116 0.03 15.23 11.19
CA MET A 116 -0.54 16.58 11.07
C MET A 116 0.51 17.67 11.26
N ILE A 117 1.28 17.61 12.35
CA ILE A 117 2.33 18.60 12.64
C ILE A 117 3.39 18.59 11.54
N SER A 118 3.83 17.40 11.13
CA SER A 118 4.86 17.24 10.10
C SER A 118 4.42 17.80 8.76
N MET A 119 3.15 17.59 8.37
CA MET A 119 2.60 18.14 7.12
C MET A 119 2.50 19.68 7.17
N LEU A 120 2.10 20.27 8.29
CA LEU A 120 2.11 21.73 8.47
C LEU A 120 3.53 22.30 8.41
N CYS A 121 4.50 21.64 9.06
CA CYS A 121 5.91 22.01 8.98
C CYS A 121 6.45 21.92 7.55
N PHE A 122 6.06 20.89 6.79
CA PHE A 122 6.45 20.74 5.38
C PHE A 122 5.94 21.92 4.55
N GLY A 123 4.68 22.33 4.72
CA GLY A 123 4.09 23.49 4.00
C GLY A 123 4.72 24.84 4.38
N LEU A 124 5.28 24.97 5.59
CA LEU A 124 6.00 26.16 6.08
C LEU A 124 7.51 26.12 5.82
N SER A 125 8.02 25.09 5.14
CA SER A 125 9.45 24.93 4.93
C SER A 125 9.96 25.78 3.76
N ARG A 126 11.04 26.53 3.99
CA ARG A 126 11.75 27.31 2.95
C ARG A 126 13.15 26.78 2.64
N THR A 127 13.59 25.77 3.38
CA THR A 127 14.91 25.17 3.21
C THR A 127 14.74 23.69 2.95
N PHE A 128 15.64 23.12 2.16
CA PHE A 128 15.64 21.69 1.86
C PHE A 128 15.72 20.84 3.13
N TRP A 129 16.54 21.25 4.11
CA TRP A 129 16.68 20.53 5.38
C TRP A 129 15.39 20.53 6.21
N ALA A 130 14.60 21.61 6.17
CA ALA A 130 13.29 21.62 6.82
C ALA A 130 12.30 20.64 6.15
N LEU A 131 12.36 20.50 4.82
CA LEU A 131 11.61 19.47 4.09
C LEU A 131 12.06 18.05 4.48
N VAL A 132 13.37 17.82 4.56
CA VAL A 132 13.94 16.53 4.99
C VAL A 132 13.49 16.17 6.40
N ILE A 133 13.60 17.10 7.35
CA ILE A 133 13.21 16.85 8.76
C ILE A 133 11.72 16.58 8.86
N SER A 134 10.87 17.37 8.20
CA SER A 134 9.42 17.15 8.22
C SER A 134 9.04 15.81 7.60
N ARG A 135 9.73 15.35 6.54
CA ARG A 135 9.50 14.03 5.94
C ARG A 135 9.86 12.88 6.86
N CYS A 136 11.04 12.96 7.46
CA CYS A 136 11.49 11.98 8.44
C CYS A 136 10.55 11.92 9.65
N LEU A 137 10.06 13.08 10.10
CA LEU A 137 9.12 13.15 11.21
C LEU A 137 7.78 12.49 10.87
N THR A 138 7.24 12.72 9.66
CA THR A 138 6.05 12.03 9.19
C THR A 138 6.26 10.52 9.20
N GLY A 139 7.33 10.01 8.56
CA GLY A 139 7.55 8.56 8.48
C GLY A 139 7.84 7.90 9.83
N LEU A 140 8.60 8.57 10.72
CA LEU A 140 8.89 8.10 12.08
C LEU A 140 7.62 7.95 12.93
N LEU A 141 6.65 8.85 12.76
CA LEU A 141 5.40 8.86 13.53
C LEU A 141 4.28 8.09 12.82
N ASN A 142 4.47 7.66 11.57
CA ASN A 142 3.45 7.02 10.76
C ASN A 142 3.46 5.48 10.89
N GLY A 143 3.28 4.96 12.11
CA GLY A 143 3.05 3.52 12.35
C GLY A 143 1.61 3.06 12.04
N ASN A 144 0.79 3.94 11.49
CA ASN A 144 -0.65 3.83 11.46
C ASN A 144 -1.15 2.66 10.58
N ILE A 145 -0.53 2.38 9.42
CA ILE A 145 -0.90 1.22 8.57
C ILE A 145 -0.88 -0.08 9.37
N GLY A 146 0.22 -0.33 10.08
CA GLY A 146 0.43 -1.56 10.82
C GLY A 146 -0.63 -1.72 11.91
N VAL A 147 -0.82 -0.66 12.70
CA VAL A 147 -1.79 -0.63 13.80
C VAL A 147 -3.22 -0.78 13.29
N MET A 148 -3.60 -0.11 12.19
CA MET A 148 -4.95 -0.22 11.62
C MET A 148 -5.24 -1.62 11.06
N LYS A 149 -4.27 -2.28 10.43
CA LYS A 149 -4.41 -3.68 10.01
C LYS A 149 -4.60 -4.60 11.22
N SER A 150 -3.90 -4.36 12.32
CA SER A 150 -4.09 -5.09 13.57
C SER A 150 -5.48 -4.83 14.16
N VAL A 151 -5.95 -3.58 14.22
CA VAL A 151 -7.31 -3.24 14.67
C VAL A 151 -8.36 -3.94 13.80
N MET A 152 -8.18 -3.94 12.47
CA MET A 152 -9.08 -4.67 11.57
C MET A 152 -9.11 -6.16 11.91
N GLY A 153 -7.95 -6.76 12.20
CA GLY A 153 -7.85 -8.13 12.70
C GLY A 153 -8.53 -8.36 14.05
N ASP A 154 -8.46 -7.40 14.97
CA ASP A 154 -9.08 -7.44 16.29
C ASP A 154 -10.62 -7.31 16.21
N LEU A 155 -11.14 -6.60 15.20
CA LEU A 155 -12.58 -6.35 15.01
C LEU A 155 -13.28 -7.39 14.12
N THR A 156 -12.53 -8.29 13.50
CA THR A 156 -13.04 -9.23 12.49
C THR A 156 -12.82 -10.68 12.87
N ASP A 157 -13.82 -11.50 12.57
CA ASP A 157 -13.80 -12.94 12.75
C ASP A 157 -13.56 -13.64 11.40
N GLN A 158 -13.31 -14.95 11.44
CA GLN A 158 -13.11 -15.77 10.24
C GLN A 158 -14.23 -15.61 9.19
N SER A 159 -15.48 -15.39 9.62
CA SER A 159 -16.61 -15.26 8.70
C SER A 159 -16.69 -13.92 7.94
N ASN A 160 -16.04 -12.86 8.41
CA ASN A 160 -16.22 -11.49 7.90
C ASN A 160 -14.90 -10.75 7.61
N ARG A 161 -13.76 -11.40 7.85
CA ARG A 161 -12.42 -10.87 7.59
C ARG A 161 -12.20 -10.54 6.11
N ALA A 162 -12.60 -11.40 5.19
CA ALA A 162 -12.41 -11.19 3.75
C ALA A 162 -13.13 -9.91 3.27
N GLU A 163 -14.36 -9.67 3.73
CA GLU A 163 -15.13 -8.46 3.41
C GLU A 163 -14.42 -7.21 3.96
N SER A 164 -13.94 -7.28 5.20
CA SER A 164 -13.34 -6.14 5.88
C SER A 164 -11.95 -5.78 5.33
N PHE A 165 -11.11 -6.77 5.04
CA PHE A 165 -9.82 -6.55 4.38
C PHE A 165 -9.98 -6.13 2.91
N GLY A 166 -11.09 -6.50 2.26
CA GLY A 166 -11.47 -6.04 0.93
C GLY A 166 -11.75 -4.54 0.83
N LEU A 167 -11.98 -3.85 1.95
CA LEU A 167 -12.19 -2.39 2.00
C LEU A 167 -10.87 -1.61 2.01
N LEU A 168 -9.73 -2.23 2.33
CA LEU A 168 -8.44 -1.53 2.42
C LEU A 168 -7.98 -0.94 1.07
N PRO A 169 -8.09 -1.64 -0.09
CA PRO A 169 -7.76 -1.07 -1.38
C PRO A 169 -8.65 0.12 -1.76
N VAL A 170 -9.93 0.09 -1.41
CA VAL A 170 -10.89 1.19 -1.69
C VAL A 170 -10.47 2.48 -0.99
N VAL A 171 -10.03 2.37 0.27
CA VAL A 171 -9.51 3.51 1.04
C VAL A 171 -8.25 4.10 0.38
N TRP A 172 -7.34 3.23 -0.07
CA TRP A 172 -6.12 3.66 -0.78
C TRP A 172 -6.44 4.36 -2.09
N ALA A 173 -7.39 3.84 -2.87
CA ALA A 173 -7.84 4.47 -4.10
C ALA A 173 -8.45 5.85 -3.83
N PHE A 174 -9.31 5.98 -2.81
CA PHE A 174 -9.90 7.26 -2.44
C PHE A 174 -8.85 8.29 -2.02
N GLY A 175 -7.88 7.89 -1.19
CA GLY A 175 -6.79 8.78 -0.81
C GLY A 175 -5.87 9.13 -1.99
N GLY A 176 -5.63 8.20 -2.91
CA GLY A 176 -4.90 8.42 -4.16
C GLY A 176 -5.65 9.30 -5.17
N THR A 177 -6.97 9.42 -5.06
CA THR A 177 -7.76 10.44 -5.79
C THR A 177 -7.58 11.81 -5.15
N ILE A 178 -7.91 11.91 -3.86
CA ILE A 178 -8.04 13.21 -3.18
C ILE A 178 -6.68 13.85 -2.93
N GLY A 179 -5.65 13.08 -2.57
CA GLY A 179 -4.31 13.59 -2.29
C GLY A 179 -3.76 14.43 -3.45
N PRO A 180 -3.52 13.85 -4.64
CA PRO A 180 -2.99 14.58 -5.79
C PRO A 180 -3.89 15.74 -6.26
N LEU A 181 -5.22 15.61 -6.14
CA LEU A 181 -6.14 16.71 -6.46
C LEU A 181 -5.93 17.89 -5.53
N LEU A 182 -5.84 17.67 -4.22
CA LEU A 182 -5.55 18.73 -3.25
C LEU A 182 -4.17 19.34 -3.50
N GLY A 183 -3.17 18.49 -3.75
CA GLY A 183 -1.80 18.89 -4.05
C GLY A 183 -1.68 19.81 -5.26
N GLY A 184 -2.15 19.34 -6.41
CA GLY A 184 -1.99 20.05 -7.68
C GLY A 184 -2.90 21.27 -7.80
N THR A 185 -4.14 21.17 -7.34
CA THR A 185 -5.14 22.26 -7.47
C THR A 185 -4.76 23.46 -6.61
N PHE A 186 -4.36 23.22 -5.36
CA PHE A 186 -4.11 24.29 -4.40
C PHE A 186 -2.66 24.76 -4.30
N ALA A 187 -1.73 24.15 -5.06
CA ALA A 187 -0.38 24.70 -5.21
C ALA A 187 -0.43 26.13 -5.79
N LYS A 188 0.39 27.03 -5.22
CA LYS A 188 0.54 28.44 -5.62
C LYS A 188 -0.79 29.23 -5.61
N PRO A 189 -1.46 29.33 -4.45
CA PRO A 189 -2.76 29.98 -4.36
C PRO A 189 -2.72 31.47 -4.67
N ALA A 190 -1.61 32.16 -4.35
CA ALA A 190 -1.42 33.58 -4.65
C ALA A 190 -1.36 33.89 -6.16
N GLU A 191 -0.83 32.96 -6.96
CA GLU A 191 -0.76 33.10 -8.42
C GLU A 191 -2.09 32.73 -9.07
N LYS A 192 -2.75 31.66 -8.59
CA LYS A 192 -4.01 31.15 -9.17
C LYS A 192 -5.23 31.99 -8.81
N TRP A 193 -5.33 32.43 -7.56
CA TRP A 193 -6.48 33.20 -7.05
C TRP A 193 -6.01 34.48 -6.34
N PRO A 194 -5.45 35.45 -7.10
CA PRO A 194 -4.85 36.66 -6.52
C PRO A 194 -5.87 37.55 -5.77
N GLN A 195 -7.16 37.44 -6.11
CA GLN A 195 -8.24 38.18 -5.44
C GLN A 195 -8.56 37.66 -4.03
N VAL A 196 -8.28 36.37 -3.75
CA VAL A 196 -8.59 35.73 -2.46
C VAL A 196 -7.34 35.65 -1.58
N PHE A 197 -6.20 35.33 -2.18
CA PHE A 197 -4.93 35.10 -1.47
C PHE A 197 -3.95 36.27 -1.65
N THR A 198 -4.35 37.47 -1.23
CA THR A 198 -3.58 38.71 -1.46
C THR A 198 -2.41 38.91 -0.49
N SER A 199 -2.44 38.29 0.70
CA SER A 199 -1.40 38.50 1.72
C SER A 199 -0.03 37.94 1.32
N GLN A 200 1.04 38.63 1.74
CA GLN A 200 2.44 38.24 1.47
C GLN A 200 2.76 36.79 1.90
N PHE A 201 2.12 36.30 2.96
CA PHE A 201 2.26 34.93 3.44
C PHE A 201 2.09 33.86 2.35
N TRP A 202 1.13 34.03 1.42
CA TRP A 202 0.87 33.03 0.38
C TRP A 202 1.88 33.05 -0.77
N LYS A 203 2.59 34.17 -0.94
CA LYS A 203 3.72 34.28 -1.87
C LYS A 203 4.98 33.67 -1.27
N ASP A 204 5.15 33.90 0.03
CA ASP A 204 6.23 33.39 0.85
C ASP A 204 6.14 31.88 1.11
N TYR A 205 4.92 31.32 1.15
CA TYR A 205 4.63 29.91 1.39
C TYR A 205 3.64 29.36 0.35
N PRO A 206 4.05 29.21 -0.92
CA PRO A 206 3.17 28.83 -2.03
C PRO A 206 2.59 27.41 -1.91
N TYR A 207 3.22 26.54 -1.11
CA TYR A 207 2.80 25.15 -0.90
C TYR A 207 2.19 24.90 0.49
N PHE A 208 1.88 25.94 1.26
CA PHE A 208 1.23 25.77 2.57
C PHE A 208 -0.22 25.29 2.45
N LEU A 209 -1.00 25.89 1.54
CA LEU A 209 -2.41 25.51 1.32
C LEU A 209 -2.61 24.02 0.96
N PRO A 210 -1.87 23.43 0.00
CA PRO A 210 -2.00 22.01 -0.32
C PRO A 210 -1.53 21.08 0.81
N CYS A 211 -0.79 21.58 1.80
CA CYS A 211 -0.44 20.83 3.02
C CYS A 211 -1.49 21.02 4.14
N LEU A 212 -2.09 22.20 4.24
CA LEU A 212 -3.11 22.54 5.22
C LEU A 212 -4.38 21.70 5.03
N LEU A 213 -4.82 21.49 3.79
CA LEU A 213 -6.06 20.74 3.50
C LEU A 213 -6.00 19.26 3.95
N PRO A 214 -4.95 18.47 3.61
CA PRO A 214 -4.71 17.17 4.23
C PRO A 214 -4.64 17.23 5.76
N SER A 215 -3.98 18.25 6.33
CA SER A 215 -3.83 18.38 7.78
C SER A 215 -5.17 18.60 8.49
N ILE A 216 -6.11 19.34 7.88
CA ILE A 216 -7.47 19.50 8.40
C ILE A 216 -8.21 18.16 8.40
N TYR A 217 -8.05 17.34 7.36
CA TYR A 217 -8.64 16.00 7.32
C TYR A 217 -8.03 15.08 8.40
N VAL A 218 -6.71 15.13 8.58
CA VAL A 218 -6.02 14.38 9.66
C VAL A 218 -6.50 14.85 11.03
N PHE A 219 -6.70 16.14 11.23
CA PHE A 219 -7.26 16.69 12.47
C PHE A 219 -8.68 16.15 12.74
N PHE A 220 -9.53 16.07 11.72
CA PHE A 220 -10.83 15.42 11.83
C PHE A 220 -10.70 13.94 12.21
N GLY A 221 -9.77 13.20 11.60
CA GLY A 221 -9.43 11.83 11.99
C GLY A 221 -8.95 11.71 13.44
N LEU A 222 -8.15 12.67 13.91
CA LEU A 222 -7.68 12.73 15.29
C LEU A 222 -8.86 12.90 16.27
N LEU A 223 -9.81 13.79 15.97
CA LEU A 223 -11.03 13.97 16.77
C LEU A 223 -11.88 12.69 16.78
N LEU A 224 -12.07 12.04 15.62
CA LEU A 224 -12.77 10.75 15.56
C LEU A 224 -12.08 9.67 16.40
N THR A 225 -10.75 9.64 16.40
CA THR A 225 -9.98 8.68 17.21
C THR A 225 -10.17 8.96 18.71
N ILE A 226 -10.14 10.22 19.12
CA ILE A 226 -10.27 10.59 20.54
C ILE A 226 -11.69 10.33 21.06
N PHE A 227 -12.73 10.76 20.33
CA PHE A 227 -14.11 10.76 20.82
C PHE A 227 -14.91 9.51 20.45
N VAL A 228 -14.67 8.91 19.28
CA VAL A 228 -15.53 7.84 18.73
C VAL A 228 -14.83 6.48 18.75
N PHE A 229 -13.55 6.43 18.39
CA PHE A 229 -12.80 5.18 18.36
C PHE A 229 -12.66 4.62 19.79
N ARG A 230 -13.13 3.37 19.97
CA ARG A 230 -12.99 2.62 21.23
C ARG A 230 -11.80 1.67 21.10
N GLU A 231 -11.05 1.54 22.19
CA GLU A 231 -9.90 0.64 22.27
C GLU A 231 -10.33 -0.80 21.92
N SER A 232 -9.65 -1.42 20.94
CA SER A 232 -9.94 -2.79 20.52
C SER A 232 -9.30 -3.82 21.46
N LEU A 233 -8.16 -3.48 22.07
CA LEU A 233 -7.49 -4.34 23.05
C LEU A 233 -8.16 -4.22 24.42
N THR A 234 -8.91 -5.23 24.83
CA THR A 234 -9.39 -5.34 26.21
C THR A 234 -8.24 -5.74 27.14
N TRP A 235 -7.65 -4.74 27.80
CA TRP A 235 -6.55 -4.88 28.79
C TRP A 235 -6.78 -5.95 29.89
N LYS A 236 -8.01 -6.39 30.14
CA LYS A 236 -8.37 -7.27 31.27
C LYS A 236 -8.06 -8.76 31.11
N SER A 237 -7.70 -9.28 29.93
CA SER A 237 -7.52 -10.74 29.73
C SER A 237 -6.06 -11.20 29.67
N ARG A 238 -5.14 -10.57 30.42
CA ARG A 238 -3.74 -11.03 30.51
C ARG A 238 -3.22 -11.25 31.93
N SER A 239 -4.04 -11.06 32.97
CA SER A 239 -3.62 -11.24 34.37
C SER A 239 -4.04 -12.56 35.01
N THR A 240 -4.66 -13.49 34.30
CA THR A 240 -4.92 -14.84 34.81
C THR A 240 -3.86 -15.81 34.31
N ILE A 241 -2.58 -15.49 34.56
CA ILE A 241 -1.57 -16.54 34.70
C ILE A 241 -1.95 -17.23 36.02
N SER A 242 -2.61 -18.36 35.89
CA SER A 242 -2.98 -19.25 36.99
C SER A 242 -1.77 -19.43 37.90
N ARG A 243 -1.86 -18.89 39.13
CA ARG A 243 -0.96 -19.28 40.21
C ARG A 243 -1.09 -20.80 40.39
N PRO A 244 -0.02 -21.59 40.32
CA PRO A 244 -0.11 -22.98 40.75
C PRO A 244 -0.30 -22.96 42.27
N SER A 245 -1.54 -23.21 42.72
CA SER A 245 -1.82 -23.47 44.13
C SER A 245 -1.18 -24.80 44.51
N SER A 246 -0.10 -24.72 45.25
CA SER A 246 0.56 -25.84 45.90
C SER A 246 -0.32 -26.42 47.02
N SER A 247 -0.91 -27.58 46.79
CA SER A 247 -1.21 -28.57 47.85
C SER A 247 -1.53 -29.94 47.23
N SER A 248 -0.55 -30.83 47.40
CA SER A 248 -0.54 -32.29 47.29
C SER A 248 -1.87 -33.05 47.49
N THR A 249 -2.16 -34.04 46.64
CA THR A 249 -2.18 -35.50 46.95
C THR A 249 -2.30 -36.31 45.64
N ALA A 250 -1.76 -37.52 45.66
CA ALA A 250 -1.29 -38.31 44.54
C ALA A 250 -2.34 -39.10 43.72
N SER A 251 -1.82 -39.65 42.61
CA SER A 251 -2.19 -40.86 41.85
C SER A 251 -3.35 -40.83 40.85
N SER A 252 -3.00 -40.74 39.55
CA SER A 252 -3.26 -41.81 38.56
C SER A 252 -2.55 -41.50 37.23
N LEU A 253 -2.06 -42.57 36.60
CA LEU A 253 -1.21 -42.63 35.40
C LEU A 253 -1.81 -42.01 34.13
N SER A 254 -0.92 -41.75 33.16
CA SER A 254 -1.10 -41.37 31.75
C SER A 254 -1.33 -39.88 31.45
N ALA A 255 -0.23 -39.13 31.49
CA ALA A 255 -0.12 -37.87 30.74
C ALA A 255 0.80 -38.10 29.53
N THR A 256 0.20 -38.23 28.36
CA THR A 256 0.86 -37.98 27.08
C THR A 256 1.43 -36.56 27.12
N PRO A 257 2.74 -36.34 26.86
CA PRO A 257 3.30 -35.00 26.85
C PRO A 257 3.09 -34.38 25.46
N ASN A 258 1.87 -34.01 25.10
CA ASN A 258 1.59 -33.41 23.78
C ASN A 258 0.37 -32.46 23.75
N SER A 259 0.26 -31.53 24.71
CA SER A 259 -0.70 -30.40 24.58
C SER A 259 -0.12 -29.01 24.90
N ASP A 260 1.15 -28.91 25.34
CA ASP A 260 1.78 -27.63 25.70
C ASP A 260 2.68 -27.01 24.61
N LYS A 261 2.66 -27.54 23.36
CA LYS A 261 3.45 -27.01 22.24
C LYS A 261 2.70 -26.01 21.34
N GLU A 262 1.39 -25.84 21.50
CA GLU A 262 0.56 -25.06 20.56
C GLU A 262 0.46 -23.55 20.87
N ASP A 263 1.02 -23.08 22.00
CA ASP A 263 0.71 -21.76 22.54
C ASP A 263 1.83 -20.70 22.46
N LYS A 264 2.85 -20.90 21.62
CA LYS A 264 3.88 -19.85 21.39
C LYS A 264 3.77 -19.26 19.99
N PRO A 265 3.75 -17.92 19.83
CA PRO A 265 3.86 -17.30 18.52
C PRO A 265 5.16 -17.78 17.89
N LEU A 266 5.03 -18.31 16.66
CA LEU A 266 6.16 -18.86 15.92
C LEU A 266 7.28 -17.80 15.81
N PRO A 267 8.55 -18.17 16.05
CA PRO A 267 9.66 -17.24 15.90
C PRO A 267 9.72 -16.74 14.45
N LEU A 268 10.05 -15.46 14.21
CA LEU A 268 10.08 -14.87 12.86
C LEU A 268 10.89 -15.69 11.85
N ARG A 269 11.89 -16.46 12.31
CA ARG A 269 12.70 -17.35 11.47
C ARG A 269 11.92 -18.51 10.85
N SER A 270 10.85 -18.99 11.47
CA SER A 270 10.02 -20.06 10.90
C SER A 270 9.02 -19.57 9.86
N LEU A 271 8.95 -18.25 9.59
CA LEU A 271 8.14 -17.69 8.51
C LEU A 271 8.87 -17.68 7.16
N PHE A 272 10.15 -18.04 7.12
CA PHE A 272 10.95 -18.13 5.89
C PHE A 272 10.68 -19.45 5.15
N ILE A 273 9.40 -19.74 4.90
CA ILE A 273 8.96 -20.86 4.08
C ILE A 273 8.74 -20.40 2.64
N TYR A 274 8.82 -21.34 1.70
CA TYR A 274 8.69 -21.04 0.27
C TYR A 274 7.40 -20.27 -0.08
N PRO A 275 6.20 -20.67 0.38
CA PRO A 275 4.96 -19.94 0.13
C PRO A 275 5.02 -18.47 0.53
N VAL A 276 5.48 -18.20 1.76
CA VAL A 276 5.59 -16.83 2.29
C VAL A 276 6.61 -16.04 1.48
N MET A 277 7.78 -16.62 1.22
CA MET A 277 8.86 -15.93 0.53
C MET A 277 8.52 -15.59 -0.92
N ILE A 278 7.84 -16.46 -1.67
CA ILE A 278 7.46 -16.17 -3.06
C ILE A 278 6.35 -15.10 -3.12
N SER A 279 5.39 -15.12 -2.20
CA SER A 279 4.34 -14.10 -2.08
C SER A 279 4.92 -12.74 -1.71
N ILE A 280 5.80 -12.69 -0.70
CA ILE A 280 6.50 -11.46 -0.30
C ILE A 280 7.39 -10.94 -1.43
N SER A 281 8.12 -11.81 -2.14
CA SER A 281 8.99 -11.39 -3.24
C SER A 281 8.21 -10.73 -4.38
N ASN A 282 7.04 -11.27 -4.74
CA ASN A 282 6.15 -10.65 -5.72
C ASN A 282 5.62 -9.30 -5.23
N TYR A 283 5.28 -9.20 -3.95
CA TYR A 283 4.79 -7.97 -3.35
C TYR A 283 5.86 -6.87 -3.35
N VAL A 284 7.09 -7.23 -2.99
CA VAL A 284 8.27 -6.35 -3.00
C VAL A 284 8.58 -5.87 -4.41
N ALA A 285 8.59 -6.77 -5.40
CA ALA A 285 8.86 -6.41 -6.79
C ALA A 285 7.79 -5.44 -7.33
N LEU A 286 6.51 -5.75 -7.11
CA LEU A 286 5.40 -4.90 -7.52
C LEU A 286 5.46 -3.53 -6.83
N ALA A 287 5.68 -3.49 -5.50
CA ALA A 287 5.75 -2.25 -4.74
C ALA A 287 6.93 -1.37 -5.13
N PHE A 288 8.09 -1.98 -5.42
CA PHE A 288 9.28 -1.28 -5.89
C PHE A 288 9.04 -0.60 -7.25
N LEU A 289 8.53 -1.35 -8.24
CA LEU A 289 8.27 -0.84 -9.58
C LEU A 289 7.15 0.21 -9.59
N HIS A 290 6.09 -0.03 -8.82
CA HIS A 290 5.01 0.94 -8.65
C HIS A 290 5.51 2.24 -8.00
N ALA A 291 6.28 2.15 -6.92
CA ALA A 291 6.83 3.33 -6.24
C ALA A 291 7.76 4.13 -7.17
N ALA A 292 8.63 3.43 -7.91
CA ALA A 292 9.48 4.04 -8.93
C ALA A 292 8.65 4.76 -10.00
N PHE A 293 7.60 4.13 -10.54
CA PHE A 293 6.73 4.77 -11.53
C PHE A 293 5.98 5.98 -10.94
N SER A 294 5.46 5.86 -9.72
CA SER A 294 4.71 6.93 -9.04
C SER A 294 5.51 8.20 -8.79
N ALA A 295 6.84 8.07 -8.63
CA ALA A 295 7.78 9.18 -8.50
C ALA A 295 8.25 9.71 -9.86
N LEU A 296 8.61 8.78 -10.76
CA LEU A 296 9.18 9.10 -12.07
C LEU A 296 8.17 9.76 -13.00
N PHE A 297 6.90 9.35 -12.98
CA PHE A 297 5.90 9.83 -13.94
C PHE A 297 5.53 11.31 -13.73
N PRO A 298 5.26 11.80 -12.50
CA PRO A 298 5.09 13.24 -12.24
C PRO A 298 6.33 14.06 -12.55
N LEU A 299 7.53 13.55 -12.23
CA LEU A 299 8.79 14.18 -12.58
C LEU A 299 8.91 14.37 -14.10
N PHE A 300 8.69 13.29 -14.87
CA PHE A 300 8.67 13.33 -16.32
C PHE A 300 7.67 14.35 -16.88
N MET A 301 6.45 14.39 -16.34
CA MET A 301 5.44 15.36 -16.77
C MET A 301 5.84 16.81 -16.46
N SER A 302 6.51 17.05 -15.34
CA SER A 302 6.91 18.40 -14.90
C SER A 302 8.13 18.98 -15.63
N MET A 303 9.02 18.13 -16.14
CA MET A 303 10.28 18.56 -16.75
C MET A 303 10.07 19.29 -18.09
N PRO A 304 10.94 20.25 -18.47
CA PRO A 304 10.84 20.95 -19.74
C PRO A 304 10.88 20.04 -20.97
N LEU A 305 10.27 20.52 -22.05
CA LEU A 305 10.21 19.82 -23.32
C LEU A 305 11.61 19.65 -23.96
N GLU A 306 12.56 20.57 -23.76
CA GLU A 306 13.88 20.47 -24.40
C GLU A 306 14.65 19.23 -23.91
N ILE A 307 14.54 18.92 -22.61
CA ILE A 307 15.21 17.77 -22.00
C ILE A 307 14.37 16.49 -22.06
N GLY A 308 13.14 16.56 -22.60
CA GLY A 308 12.28 15.40 -22.85
C GLY A 308 11.19 15.13 -21.81
N GLY A 309 10.79 16.14 -21.04
CA GLY A 309 9.55 16.10 -20.27
C GLY A 309 8.35 16.67 -21.05
N LEU A 310 7.27 16.99 -20.34
CA LEU A 310 6.03 17.55 -20.94
C LEU A 310 5.71 18.99 -20.49
N ASN A 311 6.48 19.57 -19.58
CA ASN A 311 6.29 20.91 -19.00
C ASN A 311 4.87 21.17 -18.48
N PHE A 312 4.27 20.16 -17.83
CA PHE A 312 2.93 20.28 -17.25
C PHE A 312 2.98 20.99 -15.90
N PRO A 313 2.04 21.92 -15.64
CA PRO A 313 1.93 22.55 -14.33
C PRO A 313 1.40 21.54 -13.28
N PRO A 314 1.66 21.75 -11.97
CA PRO A 314 1.21 20.86 -10.91
C PRO A 314 -0.29 20.57 -10.90
N SER A 315 -1.12 21.53 -11.33
CA SER A 315 -2.57 21.32 -11.42
C SER A 315 -2.93 20.25 -12.44
N THR A 316 -2.32 20.28 -13.61
CA THR A 316 -2.56 19.28 -14.66
C THR A 316 -2.09 17.90 -14.21
N ILE A 317 -0.90 17.84 -13.59
CA ILE A 317 -0.36 16.60 -12.99
C ILE A 317 -1.33 16.08 -11.92
N GLY A 318 -1.81 16.96 -11.03
CA GLY A 318 -2.77 16.62 -9.99
C GLY A 318 -4.11 16.10 -10.54
N TYR A 319 -4.61 16.67 -11.64
CA TYR A 319 -5.81 16.18 -12.32
C TYR A 319 -5.59 14.81 -12.97
N ILE A 320 -4.45 14.58 -13.62
CA ILE A 320 -4.11 13.28 -14.20
C ILE A 320 -4.05 12.22 -13.09
N MET A 321 -3.27 12.46 -12.04
CA MET A 321 -3.12 11.53 -10.91
C MET A 321 -4.43 11.33 -10.13
N GLY A 322 -5.20 12.39 -9.94
CA GLY A 322 -6.52 12.33 -9.31
C GLY A 322 -7.52 11.51 -10.11
N SER A 323 -7.56 11.72 -11.43
CA SER A 323 -8.40 10.93 -12.35
C SER A 323 -7.99 9.46 -12.36
N TYR A 324 -6.69 9.17 -12.29
CA TYR A 324 -6.16 7.83 -12.12
C TYR A 324 -6.68 7.17 -10.83
N GLY A 325 -6.50 7.81 -9.67
CA GLY A 325 -7.00 7.27 -8.41
C GLY A 325 -8.52 7.02 -8.43
N ALA A 326 -9.28 7.95 -9.01
CA ALA A 326 -10.73 7.83 -9.11
C ALA A 326 -11.14 6.65 -10.02
N ALA A 327 -10.50 6.54 -11.18
CA ALA A 327 -10.73 5.45 -12.12
C ALA A 327 -10.35 4.09 -11.51
N THR A 328 -9.21 4.00 -10.81
CA THR A 328 -8.80 2.80 -10.07
C THR A 328 -9.84 2.43 -9.02
N GLY A 329 -10.29 3.36 -8.19
CA GLY A 329 -11.25 3.09 -7.12
C GLY A 329 -12.59 2.59 -7.65
N ILE A 330 -13.16 3.28 -8.65
CA ILE A 330 -14.42 2.89 -9.29
C ILE A 330 -14.28 1.52 -9.96
N PHE A 331 -13.20 1.31 -10.72
CA PHE A 331 -12.99 0.06 -11.45
C PHE A 331 -12.81 -1.12 -10.50
N GLN A 332 -11.96 -0.98 -9.47
CA GLN A 332 -11.74 -2.05 -8.49
C GLN A 332 -13.02 -2.38 -7.73
N PHE A 333 -13.79 -1.37 -7.31
CA PHE A 333 -15.04 -1.59 -6.60
C PHE A 333 -16.04 -2.47 -7.39
N PHE A 334 -16.20 -2.22 -8.70
CA PHE A 334 -17.17 -2.96 -9.51
C PHE A 334 -16.66 -4.26 -10.12
N PHE A 335 -15.35 -4.34 -10.43
CA PHE A 335 -14.81 -5.39 -11.28
C PHE A 335 -13.77 -6.30 -10.62
N PHE A 336 -13.13 -5.90 -9.50
CA PHE A 336 -12.05 -6.67 -8.90
C PHE A 336 -12.44 -8.12 -8.61
N SER A 337 -13.49 -8.34 -7.81
CA SER A 337 -13.94 -9.70 -7.45
C SER A 337 -14.40 -10.52 -8.65
N LYS A 338 -15.01 -9.88 -9.65
CA LYS A 338 -15.47 -10.57 -10.88
C LYS A 338 -14.28 -11.03 -11.71
N ILE A 339 -13.28 -10.18 -11.88
CA ILE A 339 -12.07 -10.48 -12.66
C ILE A 339 -11.23 -11.54 -11.96
N VAL A 340 -11.05 -11.44 -10.63
CA VAL A 340 -10.33 -12.46 -9.85
C VAL A 340 -11.02 -13.82 -9.98
N ARG A 341 -12.34 -13.91 -9.85
CA ARG A 341 -13.08 -15.18 -10.01
C ARG A 341 -13.00 -15.75 -11.43
N TYR A 342 -12.92 -14.90 -12.45
CA TYR A 342 -12.90 -15.33 -13.86
C TYR A 342 -11.49 -15.70 -14.35
N LEU A 343 -10.48 -14.90 -14.01
CA LEU A 343 -9.10 -15.08 -14.46
C LEU A 343 -8.26 -15.91 -13.49
N GLY A 344 -8.63 -15.96 -12.21
CA GLY A 344 -7.78 -16.46 -11.12
C GLY A 344 -6.76 -15.42 -10.66
N GLU A 345 -6.32 -15.54 -9.41
CA GLU A 345 -5.39 -14.63 -8.74
C GLU A 345 -4.05 -14.55 -9.48
N ARG A 346 -3.50 -15.70 -9.89
CA ARG A 346 -2.24 -15.79 -10.63
C ARG A 346 -2.25 -14.94 -11.90
N ARG A 347 -3.32 -15.05 -12.71
CA ARG A 347 -3.41 -14.33 -13.99
C ARG A 347 -3.61 -12.83 -13.76
N VAL A 348 -4.32 -12.43 -12.71
CA VAL A 348 -4.43 -11.02 -12.32
C VAL A 348 -3.05 -10.45 -12.00
N VAL A 349 -2.26 -11.15 -11.17
CA VAL A 349 -0.89 -10.73 -10.84
C VAL A 349 -0.03 -10.59 -12.11
N LEU A 350 -0.03 -11.61 -12.97
CA LEU A 350 0.76 -11.61 -14.20
C LEU A 350 0.38 -10.48 -15.16
N ASN A 351 -0.92 -10.26 -15.39
CA ASN A 351 -1.41 -9.20 -16.26
C ASN A 351 -1.03 -7.80 -15.74
N GLY A 352 -1.15 -7.56 -14.44
CA GLY A 352 -0.78 -6.25 -13.88
C GLY A 352 0.72 -6.00 -13.88
N ILE A 353 1.57 -7.01 -13.65
CA ILE A 353 3.03 -6.84 -13.79
C ILE A 353 3.41 -6.66 -15.27
N MET A 354 2.69 -7.30 -16.21
CA MET A 354 2.91 -7.14 -17.66
C MET A 354 2.53 -5.75 -18.17
N ALA A 355 1.69 -5.01 -17.44
CA ALA A 355 1.34 -3.64 -17.75
C ALA A 355 2.53 -2.68 -17.54
N LEU A 356 3.39 -2.94 -16.55
CA LEU A 356 4.51 -2.06 -16.16
C LEU A 356 5.54 -1.80 -17.28
N PRO A 357 6.08 -2.82 -17.98
CA PRO A 357 7.03 -2.58 -19.08
C PRO A 357 6.44 -1.68 -20.17
N ILE A 358 5.13 -1.81 -20.44
CA ILE A 358 4.42 -1.01 -21.44
C ILE A 358 4.29 0.44 -20.94
N MET A 359 3.94 0.64 -19.67
CA MET A 359 3.86 1.98 -19.06
C MET A 359 5.21 2.72 -19.12
N PHE A 360 6.31 2.06 -18.77
CA PHE A 360 7.65 2.65 -18.87
C PHE A 360 8.05 2.92 -20.32
N ALA A 361 7.71 2.04 -21.27
CA ALA A 361 8.01 2.22 -22.69
C ALA A 361 7.20 3.34 -23.37
N LEU A 362 6.00 3.66 -22.88
CA LEU A 362 5.20 4.77 -23.39
C LEU A 362 5.79 6.15 -23.07
N CYS A 363 6.56 6.29 -21.99
CA CYS A 363 7.19 7.54 -21.59
C CYS A 363 8.17 8.11 -22.65
N PRO A 364 9.17 7.37 -23.16
CA PRO A 364 10.05 7.87 -24.21
C PRO A 364 9.29 8.15 -25.52
N ILE A 365 8.25 7.38 -25.84
CA ILE A 365 7.40 7.63 -27.02
C ILE A 365 6.71 9.00 -26.89
N MET A 366 6.13 9.30 -25.72
CA MET A 366 5.52 10.61 -25.46
C MET A 366 6.54 11.74 -25.58
N SER A 367 7.77 11.55 -25.08
CA SER A 367 8.83 12.55 -25.20
C SER A 367 9.22 12.81 -26.66
N LEU A 368 9.38 11.76 -27.46
CA LEU A 368 9.72 11.89 -28.88
C LEU A 368 8.61 12.60 -29.67
N VAL A 369 7.35 12.28 -29.38
CA VAL A 369 6.20 12.98 -29.98
C VAL A 369 6.16 14.44 -29.52
N GLY A 370 6.37 14.70 -28.24
CA GLY A 370 6.38 16.05 -27.66
C GLY A 370 7.46 16.95 -28.24
N LYS A 371 8.68 16.43 -28.45
CA LYS A 371 9.79 17.18 -29.06
C LYS A 371 9.53 17.54 -30.52
N ASN A 372 8.91 16.64 -31.29
CA ASN A 372 8.74 16.83 -32.73
C ASN A 372 7.44 17.57 -33.10
N TYR A 373 6.37 17.37 -32.33
CA TYR A 373 5.02 17.82 -32.68
C TYR A 373 4.34 18.62 -31.56
N GLY A 374 5.03 18.90 -30.45
CA GLY A 374 4.46 19.54 -29.28
C GLY A 374 3.44 18.67 -28.53
N ILE A 375 2.75 19.27 -27.57
CA ILE A 375 1.68 18.60 -26.81
C ILE A 375 0.44 18.47 -27.71
N ASN A 376 0.14 17.24 -28.13
CA ASN A 376 -0.97 16.93 -29.05
C ASN A 376 -1.89 15.83 -28.49
N PHE A 377 -2.92 15.47 -29.26
CA PHE A 377 -3.90 14.45 -28.83
C PHE A 377 -3.26 13.06 -28.60
N ILE A 378 -2.15 12.73 -29.26
CA ILE A 378 -1.46 11.43 -29.15
C ILE A 378 -0.88 11.28 -27.75
N ILE A 379 -0.32 12.35 -27.17
CA ILE A 379 0.19 12.34 -25.78
C ILE A 379 -0.96 12.08 -24.80
N TRP A 380 -2.12 12.70 -25.00
CA TRP A 380 -3.29 12.44 -24.16
C TRP A 380 -3.81 11.01 -24.27
N ILE A 381 -3.78 10.40 -25.46
CA ILE A 381 -4.08 8.97 -25.65
C ILE A 381 -3.07 8.10 -24.90
N ALA A 382 -1.78 8.44 -24.96
CA ALA A 382 -0.74 7.70 -24.26
C ALA A 382 -0.90 7.80 -22.73
N ILE A 383 -1.24 8.99 -22.20
CA ILE A 383 -1.56 9.18 -20.77
C ILE A 383 -2.80 8.37 -20.37
N ALA A 384 -3.86 8.37 -21.20
CA ALA A 384 -5.05 7.56 -20.96
C ALA A 384 -4.73 6.06 -20.96
N LEU A 385 -3.87 5.59 -21.88
CA LEU A 385 -3.41 4.21 -21.92
C LEU A 385 -2.59 3.85 -20.68
N ILE A 386 -1.65 4.71 -20.25
CA ILE A 386 -0.90 4.54 -19.00
C ILE A 386 -1.85 4.45 -17.80
N THR A 387 -2.89 5.28 -17.76
CA THR A 387 -3.90 5.27 -16.70
C THR A 387 -4.63 3.93 -16.66
N ILE A 388 -5.09 3.41 -17.82
CA ILE A 388 -5.76 2.11 -17.92
C ILE A 388 -4.83 0.97 -17.49
N LEU A 389 -3.57 0.99 -17.95
CA LEU A 389 -2.55 0.01 -17.58
C LEU A 389 -2.25 0.06 -16.07
N GLY A 390 -2.20 1.24 -15.48
CA GLY A 390 -2.02 1.42 -14.04
C GLY A 390 -3.17 0.82 -13.23
N ILE A 391 -4.42 0.94 -13.68
CA ILE A 391 -5.58 0.30 -13.03
C ILE A 391 -5.39 -1.23 -12.99
N LEU A 392 -4.94 -1.84 -14.09
CA LEU A 392 -4.65 -3.27 -14.16
C LEU A 392 -3.50 -3.67 -13.22
N MET A 393 -2.45 -2.85 -13.15
CA MET A 393 -1.33 -3.04 -12.23
C MET A 393 -1.77 -2.94 -10.76
N ASP A 394 -2.64 -1.99 -10.41
CA ASP A 394 -3.12 -1.83 -9.03
C ASP A 394 -3.94 -3.03 -8.54
N MET A 395 -4.62 -3.74 -9.44
CA MET A 395 -5.32 -4.99 -9.09
C MET A 395 -4.35 -6.09 -8.61
N SER A 396 -3.10 -6.09 -9.10
CA SER A 396 -2.10 -7.04 -8.65
C SER A 396 -1.77 -6.88 -7.17
N PHE A 397 -1.90 -5.68 -6.58
CA PHE A 397 -1.73 -5.50 -5.13
C PHE A 397 -2.75 -6.32 -4.34
N GLY A 398 -4.02 -6.29 -4.74
CA GLY A 398 -5.07 -7.08 -4.11
C GLY A 398 -4.84 -8.59 -4.28
N ALA A 399 -4.44 -9.02 -5.49
CA ALA A 399 -4.16 -10.43 -5.76
C ALA A 399 -2.94 -10.98 -5.01
N VAL A 400 -1.84 -10.23 -4.98
CA VAL A 400 -0.66 -10.61 -4.19
C VAL A 400 -0.96 -10.63 -2.68
N PHE A 401 -1.81 -9.72 -2.19
CA PHE A 401 -2.22 -9.73 -0.79
C PHE A 401 -3.00 -11.00 -0.40
N MET A 402 -3.82 -11.54 -1.31
CA MET A 402 -4.48 -12.84 -1.08
C MET A 402 -3.46 -13.97 -0.95
N TYR A 403 -2.42 -14.00 -1.80
CA TYR A 403 -1.32 -14.97 -1.66
C TYR A 403 -0.54 -14.83 -0.35
N ILE A 404 -0.28 -13.61 0.13
CA ILE A 404 0.37 -13.38 1.43
C ILE A 404 -0.48 -13.94 2.57
N THR A 405 -1.80 -13.76 2.47
CA THR A 405 -2.74 -14.25 3.48
C THR A 405 -2.79 -15.78 3.47
N ALA A 406 -2.90 -16.40 2.29
CA ALA A 406 -2.96 -17.85 2.12
C ALA A 406 -1.63 -18.56 2.43
N SER A 407 -0.49 -17.88 2.28
CA SER A 407 0.83 -18.48 2.57
C SER A 407 1.19 -18.54 4.05
N ALA A 408 0.41 -17.90 4.93
CA ALA A 408 0.70 -17.90 6.36
C ALA A 408 0.57 -19.33 6.95
N PRO A 409 1.61 -19.86 7.63
CA PRO A 409 1.61 -21.26 8.09
C PRO A 409 0.47 -21.60 9.06
N ASN A 410 0.03 -20.62 9.85
CA ASN A 410 -1.12 -20.75 10.73
C ASN A 410 -1.78 -19.40 10.94
N LYS A 411 -3.04 -19.43 11.37
CA LYS A 411 -3.87 -18.23 11.56
C LYS A 411 -3.28 -17.26 12.59
N ARG A 412 -2.52 -17.75 13.59
CA ARG A 412 -1.81 -16.93 14.59
C ARG A 412 -0.55 -16.24 14.05
N SER A 413 0.05 -16.75 12.97
CA SER A 413 1.23 -16.16 12.30
C SER A 413 0.88 -15.13 11.24
N LEU A 414 -0.38 -15.02 10.83
CA LEU A 414 -0.83 -14.08 9.79
C LEU A 414 -0.41 -12.63 10.09
N GLY A 415 -0.49 -12.20 11.35
CA GLY A 415 -0.02 -10.87 11.76
C GLY A 415 1.48 -10.68 11.58
N ALA A 416 2.28 -11.69 11.90
CA ALA A 416 3.74 -11.67 11.73
C ALA A 416 4.14 -11.75 10.24
N THR A 417 3.46 -12.55 9.43
CA THR A 417 3.62 -12.60 7.97
C THR A 417 3.30 -11.25 7.33
N ASN A 418 2.20 -10.61 7.75
CA ASN A 418 1.83 -9.26 7.30
C ASN A 418 2.82 -8.18 7.77
N GLY A 419 3.36 -8.30 8.98
CA GLY A 419 4.39 -7.39 9.47
C GLY A 419 5.69 -7.51 8.68
N LEU A 420 6.13 -8.75 8.40
CA LEU A 420 7.30 -9.03 7.57
C LEU A 420 7.10 -8.49 6.15
N SER A 421 5.97 -8.82 5.52
CA SER A 421 5.66 -8.36 4.16
C SER A 421 5.60 -6.84 4.05
N GLN A 422 4.97 -6.16 5.02
CA GLN A 422 4.90 -4.70 5.06
C GLN A 422 6.28 -4.05 5.23
N THR A 423 7.14 -4.62 6.08
CA THR A 423 8.50 -4.10 6.29
C THR A 423 9.35 -4.22 5.01
N SER A 424 9.28 -5.39 4.35
CA SER A 424 9.96 -5.61 3.08
C SER A 424 9.44 -4.67 1.98
N VAL A 425 8.13 -4.45 1.90
CA VAL A 425 7.54 -3.51 0.95
C VAL A 425 7.90 -2.06 1.23
N SER A 426 7.91 -1.63 2.50
CA SER A 426 8.31 -0.27 2.87
C SER A 426 9.77 -0.02 2.49
N THR A 427 10.63 -1.03 2.65
CA THR A 427 12.03 -0.98 2.20
C THR A 427 12.13 -0.85 0.68
N ALA A 428 11.33 -1.60 -0.08
CA ALA A 428 11.27 -1.44 -1.55
C ALA A 428 10.76 -0.06 -1.97
N ARG A 429 9.72 0.47 -1.31
CA ARG A 429 9.18 1.82 -1.55
C ARG A 429 10.16 2.92 -1.17
N ALA A 430 11.08 2.67 -0.23
CA ALA A 430 12.16 3.58 0.08
C ALA A 430 13.21 3.65 -1.04
N ILE A 431 13.51 2.55 -1.73
CA ILE A 431 14.54 2.52 -2.77
C ILE A 431 13.99 3.02 -4.12
N GLY A 432 12.74 2.66 -4.45
CA GLY A 432 12.12 2.92 -5.76
C GLY A 432 12.21 4.39 -6.23
N PRO A 433 11.64 5.36 -5.50
CA PRO A 433 11.65 6.78 -5.86
C PRO A 433 13.07 7.31 -6.06
N ALA A 434 13.92 7.26 -5.03
CA ALA A 434 15.32 7.71 -5.11
C ALA A 434 16.08 7.08 -6.28
N MET A 435 15.93 5.78 -6.53
CA MET A 435 16.60 5.13 -7.65
C MET A 435 16.05 5.61 -9.00
N SER A 436 14.72 5.67 -9.14
CA SER A 436 14.06 6.04 -10.40
C SER A 436 14.31 7.48 -10.82
N THR A 437 14.16 8.44 -9.90
CA THR A 437 14.32 9.85 -10.21
C THR A 437 15.79 10.24 -10.35
N SER A 438 16.69 9.65 -9.56
CA SER A 438 18.13 9.88 -9.70
C SER A 438 18.69 9.29 -10.99
N LEU A 439 18.25 8.10 -11.37
CA LEU A 439 18.64 7.50 -12.66
C LEU A 439 18.06 8.28 -13.84
N PHE A 440 16.86 8.87 -13.71
CA PHE A 440 16.34 9.79 -14.72
C PHE A 440 17.23 11.03 -14.85
N SER A 441 17.55 11.69 -13.75
CA SER A 441 18.49 12.83 -13.71
C SER A 441 19.84 12.51 -14.36
N LEU A 442 20.46 11.38 -13.98
CA LEU A 442 21.72 10.92 -14.56
C LEU A 442 21.59 10.57 -16.04
N SER A 443 20.51 9.90 -16.43
CA SER A 443 20.27 9.54 -17.83
C SER A 443 20.16 10.78 -18.72
N VAL A 444 19.53 11.84 -18.24
CA VAL A 444 19.42 13.12 -18.96
C VAL A 444 20.73 13.90 -18.95
N GLN A 445 21.49 13.90 -17.85
CA GLN A 445 22.80 14.57 -17.76
C GLN A 445 23.83 13.95 -18.70
N GLU A 446 24.00 12.63 -18.62
CA GLU A 446 25.00 11.87 -19.38
C GLU A 446 24.49 11.43 -20.76
N GLN A 447 23.26 11.79 -21.12
CA GLN A 447 22.60 11.41 -22.39
C GLN A 447 22.58 9.89 -22.65
N TRP A 448 22.51 9.08 -21.60
CA TRP A 448 22.40 7.62 -21.73
C TRP A 448 21.12 7.26 -22.48
N LEU A 449 21.25 6.54 -23.60
CA LEU A 449 20.15 6.25 -24.54
C LEU A 449 19.33 7.51 -24.89
N GLY A 450 20.00 8.66 -25.05
CA GLY A 450 19.34 9.94 -25.38
C GLY A 450 18.47 10.51 -24.25
N GLY A 451 18.74 10.14 -23.00
CA GLY A 451 17.94 10.55 -21.84
C GLY A 451 16.90 9.53 -21.38
N TYR A 452 16.77 8.40 -22.08
CA TYR A 452 15.69 7.43 -21.84
C TYR A 452 16.15 6.11 -21.21
N ALA A 453 17.42 6.00 -20.80
CA ALA A 453 17.96 4.76 -20.25
C ALA A 453 17.22 4.28 -19.00
N VAL A 454 16.71 5.21 -18.18
CA VAL A 454 15.94 4.85 -16.98
C VAL A 454 14.67 4.07 -17.35
N PHE A 455 13.95 4.48 -18.39
CA PHE A 455 12.74 3.79 -18.82
C PHE A 455 13.05 2.39 -19.33
N ALA A 456 14.11 2.24 -20.12
CA ALA A 456 14.57 0.92 -20.59
C ALA A 456 14.98 0.01 -19.42
N LEU A 457 15.69 0.54 -18.43
CA LEU A 457 16.08 -0.21 -17.24
C LEU A 457 14.86 -0.69 -16.45
N PHE A 458 13.91 0.18 -16.15
CA PHE A 458 12.71 -0.20 -15.40
C PHE A 458 11.76 -1.10 -16.19
N SER A 459 11.71 -0.98 -17.52
CA SER A 459 11.05 -1.97 -18.38
C SER A 459 11.70 -3.35 -18.25
N CYS A 460 13.03 -3.43 -18.24
CA CYS A 460 13.77 -4.68 -18.04
C CYS A 460 13.55 -5.27 -16.63
N LEU A 461 13.61 -4.44 -15.58
CA LEU A 461 13.32 -4.86 -14.20
C LEU A 461 11.86 -5.35 -14.06
N SER A 462 10.93 -4.78 -14.81
CA SER A 462 9.54 -5.25 -14.85
C SER A 462 9.41 -6.62 -15.51
N ILE A 463 10.19 -6.90 -16.57
CA ILE A 463 10.26 -8.24 -17.17
C ILE A 463 10.89 -9.25 -16.19
N LEU A 464 11.91 -8.85 -15.43
CA LEU A 464 12.49 -9.70 -14.39
C LEU A 464 11.47 -10.01 -13.28
N ALA A 465 10.64 -9.03 -12.90
CA ALA A 465 9.55 -9.24 -11.95
C ALA A 465 8.50 -10.24 -12.47
N LEU A 466 8.23 -10.28 -13.79
CA LEU A 466 7.37 -11.31 -14.38
C LEU A 466 7.93 -12.71 -14.17
N LEU A 467 9.25 -12.90 -14.27
CA LEU A 467 9.87 -14.21 -14.02
C LEU A 467 9.64 -14.70 -12.58
N ILE A 468 9.57 -13.79 -11.63
CA ILE A 468 9.23 -14.09 -10.23
C ILE A 468 7.73 -14.41 -10.11
N ALA A 469 6.88 -13.67 -10.81
CA ALA A 469 5.43 -13.86 -10.78
C ALA A 469 4.95 -15.17 -11.41
N VAL A 470 5.63 -15.65 -12.46
CA VAL A 470 5.29 -16.93 -13.10
C VAL A 470 5.43 -18.11 -12.15
N ARG A 471 6.29 -17.99 -11.12
CA ARG A 471 6.50 -19.01 -10.08
C ARG A 471 5.40 -19.08 -9.02
N LEU A 472 4.44 -18.15 -9.02
CA LEU A 472 3.26 -18.28 -8.16
C LEU A 472 2.42 -19.49 -8.60
N PRO A 473 1.89 -20.27 -7.63
CA PRO A 473 1.06 -21.43 -7.95
C PRO A 473 -0.27 -20.98 -8.57
N ALA A 474 -0.81 -21.81 -9.47
CA ALA A 474 -2.05 -21.53 -10.18
C ALA A 474 -3.27 -21.56 -9.25
N GLU A 475 -3.28 -22.50 -8.31
CA GLU A 475 -4.23 -22.59 -7.21
C GLU A 475 -3.53 -22.08 -5.94
N MET A 476 -4.26 -21.37 -5.09
CA MET A 476 -3.71 -20.92 -3.81
C MET A 476 -3.44 -22.13 -2.90
N TRP A 477 -2.46 -21.99 -2.01
CA TRP A 477 -2.24 -23.00 -0.98
C TRP A 477 -3.54 -23.19 -0.20
N GLU A 478 -3.99 -24.43 -0.08
CA GLU A 478 -5.18 -24.78 0.69
C GLU A 478 -4.96 -24.35 2.15
N GLU A 479 -5.95 -23.69 2.76
CA GLU A 479 -5.97 -23.60 4.21
C GLU A 479 -6.11 -25.03 4.72
N GLU A 480 -5.13 -25.54 5.46
CA GLU A 480 -5.35 -26.70 6.31
C GLU A 480 -6.51 -26.31 7.25
N GLU A 481 -7.73 -26.69 6.88
CA GLU A 481 -8.84 -26.72 7.81
C GLU A 481 -8.41 -27.71 8.88
N GLU A 482 -8.08 -27.21 10.07
CA GLU A 482 -7.99 -28.04 11.27
C GLU A 482 -9.32 -28.80 11.36
N GLU A 483 -9.32 -30.05 10.88
CA GLU A 483 -10.32 -31.04 11.23
C GLU A 483 -10.24 -31.16 12.75
N TYR A 484 -11.09 -30.41 13.43
CA TYR A 484 -11.49 -30.73 14.79
C TYR A 484 -12.22 -32.06 14.71
N GLU A 485 -11.47 -33.16 14.74
CA GLU A 485 -11.98 -34.44 15.18
C GLU A 485 -12.40 -34.31 16.65
N GLY A 486 -13.56 -33.68 16.87
CA GLY A 486 -14.34 -33.87 18.07
C GLY A 486 -14.89 -35.29 18.07
N SER A 487 -14.05 -36.26 18.45
CA SER A 487 -14.49 -37.56 18.93
C SER A 487 -14.39 -37.58 20.46
N GLU A 488 -15.28 -36.83 21.10
CA GLU A 488 -15.71 -37.16 22.47
C GLU A 488 -17.04 -37.92 22.40
N SER A 489 -17.03 -39.09 23.05
CA SER A 489 -18.08 -40.09 23.30
C SER A 489 -18.46 -41.05 22.16
#